data_AF-A0A7S1QZP3-F1
#
_entry.id   AF-A0A7S1QZP3-F1
#
_cell.length_a   1.000
_cell.length_b   1.000
_cell.length_c   1.000
_cell.angle_alpha   90.00
_cell.angle_beta   90.00
_cell.angle_gamma   90.00
#
_symmetry.space_group_name_H-M   'P 1'
#
loop_
_entity.id
_entity.type
_entity.pdbx_description
1 polymer ?
#
loop_
_entity_poly.entity_id
_entity_poly.type
_entity_poly.pdbx_seq_one_letter_code
_entity_poly.pdbx_strand_id
1 'polypeptide(L)'
;GRTWQRLQKPIIASQAGAPSARDPKVIWHAPSRQWLLALFTREGSGDGYFNLYASDDLRQWRKLQELHLQGSGGECPDIFELPVEGGAAGAARFVFLAASGAYVVGQFDGS
;
A
#
# COMPACT_ATOMS: atom_id res chain seq x y z
N GLY A 1 -10.31 19.06 5.79
CA GLY A 1 -10.84 18.91 4.43
C GLY A 1 -12.32 19.25 4.35
N ARG A 2 -12.70 20.53 4.44
CA ARG A 2 -14.10 20.97 4.20
C ARG A 2 -14.38 21.13 2.71
N THR A 3 -13.35 21.48 1.93
CA THR A 3 -13.36 21.57 0.47
C THR A 3 -12.08 20.92 -0.06
N TRP A 4 -12.14 20.41 -1.30
CA TRP A 4 -11.04 19.72 -1.96
C TRP A 4 -10.94 20.18 -3.41
N GLN A 5 -9.72 20.36 -3.89
CA GLN A 5 -9.46 20.60 -5.31
C GLN A 5 -8.74 19.39 -5.90
N ARG A 6 -9.31 18.85 -6.97
CA ARG A 6 -8.75 17.70 -7.67
C ARG A 6 -7.60 18.14 -8.59
N LEU A 7 -6.52 17.37 -8.60
CA LEU A 7 -5.48 17.51 -9.62
C LEU A 7 -6.02 17.09 -10.99
N GLN A 8 -5.63 17.79 -12.06
CA GLN A 8 -6.13 17.51 -13.41
C GLN A 8 -5.62 16.16 -13.96
N LYS A 9 -4.41 15.75 -13.57
CA LYS A 9 -3.77 14.51 -14.04
C LYS A 9 -3.69 13.49 -12.90
N PRO A 10 -3.85 12.19 -13.20
CA PRO A 10 -3.59 11.15 -12.22
C PRO A 10 -2.10 11.13 -11.84
N ILE A 11 -1.81 10.90 -10.56
CA ILE A 11 -0.43 10.80 -10.02
C ILE A 11 0.19 9.41 -10.22
N ILE A 12 -0.63 8.40 -10.49
CA ILE A 12 -0.22 7.08 -10.95
C ILE A 12 -0.98 6.84 -12.24
N ALA A 13 -0.24 6.71 -13.34
CA ALA A 13 -0.83 6.38 -14.62
C ALA A 13 -1.48 5.00 -14.53
N SER A 14 -2.64 4.82 -15.17
CA SER A 14 -3.13 3.47 -15.47
C SER A 14 -2.06 2.78 -16.31
N GLN A 15 -1.30 1.86 -15.70
CA GLN A 15 -0.42 0.97 -16.46
C GLN A 15 -1.31 0.35 -17.55
N ALA A 16 -0.94 0.53 -18.82
CA ALA A 16 -1.72 0.05 -19.96
C ALA A 16 -1.77 -1.49 -19.89
N GLY A 17 -2.80 -2.03 -19.21
CA GLY A 17 -2.90 -3.44 -18.85
C GLY A 17 -3.52 -3.71 -17.47
N ALA A 18 -3.57 -2.72 -16.57
CA ALA A 18 -4.16 -2.83 -15.23
C ALA A 18 -5.47 -2.01 -15.12
N PRO A 19 -6.56 -2.41 -15.78
CA PRO A 19 -7.82 -1.65 -15.83
C PRO A 19 -8.55 -1.54 -14.48
N SER A 20 -8.01 -2.11 -13.39
CA SER A 20 -8.71 -2.21 -12.10
C SER A 20 -7.89 -1.73 -10.89
N ALA A 21 -6.84 -0.95 -11.12
CA ALA A 21 -6.07 -0.35 -10.03
C ALA A 21 -6.96 0.58 -9.18
N ARG A 22 -7.13 0.28 -7.89
CA ARG A 22 -8.04 1.00 -6.98
C ARG A 22 -7.61 0.90 -5.52
N ASP A 23 -8.37 1.59 -4.67
CA ASP A 23 -8.25 1.59 -3.20
C ASP A 23 -6.87 2.00 -2.68
N PRO A 24 -6.42 3.24 -2.96
CA PRO A 24 -5.12 3.70 -2.49
C PRO A 24 -5.12 3.92 -0.96
N LYS A 25 -4.21 3.25 -0.26
CA LYS A 25 -3.86 3.55 1.14
C LYS A 25 -2.48 4.20 1.19
N VAL A 26 -2.44 5.46 1.65
CA VAL A 26 -1.19 6.23 1.79
C VAL A 26 -0.82 6.38 3.27
N ILE A 27 0.45 6.14 3.61
CA ILE A 27 1.03 6.40 4.93
C ILE A 27 2.40 7.10 4.82
N TRP A 28 2.80 7.83 5.85
CA TRP A 28 4.16 8.35 5.97
C TRP A 28 5.03 7.34 6.71
N HIS A 29 6.17 6.95 6.14
CA HIS A 29 7.16 6.11 6.82
C HIS A 29 8.31 6.99 7.31
N ALA A 30 8.28 7.31 8.61
CA ALA A 30 9.23 8.24 9.21
C ALA A 30 10.71 7.77 9.14
N PRO A 31 11.05 6.49 9.38
CA PRO A 31 12.43 6.02 9.31
C PRO A 31 13.10 6.26 7.95
N SER A 32 12.41 5.98 6.85
CA SER A 32 12.95 6.18 5.50
C SER A 32 12.50 7.48 4.84
N ARG A 33 11.78 8.34 5.58
CA ARG A 33 11.35 9.69 5.18
C ARG A 33 10.65 9.76 3.83
N GLN A 34 9.76 8.80 3.56
CA GLN A 34 9.01 8.74 2.31
C GLN A 34 7.57 8.32 2.56
N TRP A 35 6.69 8.66 1.62
CA TRP A 35 5.32 8.19 1.58
C TRP A 35 5.27 6.80 0.97
N LEU A 36 4.49 5.93 1.59
CA LEU A 36 4.15 4.62 1.05
C LEU A 36 2.71 4.63 0.55
N LEU A 37 2.47 3.94 -0.56
CA LEU A 37 1.15 3.70 -1.10
C LEU A 37 0.97 2.22 -1.35
N ALA A 38 -0.01 1.61 -0.68
CA ALA A 38 -0.55 0.31 -1.08
C ALA A 38 -1.71 0.53 -2.05
N LEU A 39 -1.70 -0.18 -3.18
CA LEU A 39 -2.71 -0.07 -4.23
C LEU A 39 -3.12 -1.46 -4.71
N PHE A 40 -4.42 -1.77 -4.65
CA PHE A 40 -4.94 -3.00 -5.22
C PHE A 40 -4.86 -2.95 -6.75
N THR A 41 -4.55 -4.07 -7.38
CA THR A 41 -4.53 -4.24 -8.84
C THR A 41 -5.02 -5.64 -9.20
N ARG A 42 -5.73 -5.75 -10.33
CA ARG A 42 -6.14 -7.03 -10.90
C ARG A 42 -6.04 -6.98 -12.42
N GLU A 43 -5.56 -8.07 -12.99
CA GLU A 43 -5.45 -8.27 -14.43
C GLU A 43 -6.53 -9.25 -14.91
N GLY A 44 -7.35 -8.81 -15.86
CA GLY A 44 -8.46 -9.62 -16.39
C GLY A 44 -9.39 -10.18 -15.31
N SER A 45 -9.64 -11.49 -15.36
CA SER A 45 -10.44 -12.24 -14.38
C SER A 45 -9.60 -13.00 -13.35
N GLY A 46 -8.30 -12.73 -13.27
CA GLY A 46 -7.40 -13.37 -12.31
C GLY A 46 -7.56 -12.85 -10.89
N ASP A 47 -6.79 -13.43 -9.98
CA ASP A 47 -6.72 -12.95 -8.60
C ASP A 47 -6.13 -11.54 -8.53
N GLY A 48 -6.60 -10.78 -7.53
CA GLY A 48 -6.06 -9.47 -7.22
C GLY A 48 -4.75 -9.55 -6.45
N TYR A 49 -3.90 -8.56 -6.64
CA TYR A 49 -2.65 -8.39 -5.91
C TYR A 49 -2.47 -6.92 -5.50
N PHE A 50 -1.52 -6.66 -4.61
CA PHE A 50 -1.24 -5.31 -4.16
C PHE A 50 0.13 -4.85 -4.64
N ASN A 51 0.18 -3.63 -5.14
CA ASN A 51 1.42 -2.94 -5.43
C ASN A 51 1.77 -2.00 -4.28
N LEU A 52 3.00 -2.09 -3.77
CA LEU A 52 3.55 -1.11 -2.85
C LEU A 52 4.40 -0.11 -3.61
N TYR A 53 4.13 1.17 -3.43
CA TYR A 53 4.89 2.27 -4.02
C TYR A 53 5.48 3.17 -2.95
N ALA A 54 6.55 3.88 -3.33
CA ALA A 54 7.16 4.95 -2.55
C ALA A 54 7.13 6.29 -3.29
N SER A 55 7.03 7.39 -2.55
CA SER A 55 7.11 8.75 -3.07
C SER A 55 7.69 9.72 -2.03
N ASP A 56 8.51 10.66 -2.48
CA ASP A 56 9.01 11.74 -1.61
C ASP A 56 8.05 12.95 -1.58
N ASP A 57 7.15 13.07 -2.58
CA ASP A 57 6.40 14.30 -2.85
C ASP A 57 4.88 14.10 -3.09
N LEU A 58 4.39 12.86 -2.93
CA LEU A 58 3.01 12.42 -3.22
C LEU A 58 2.59 12.53 -4.70
N ARG A 59 3.49 12.93 -5.60
CA ARG A 59 3.20 13.16 -7.03
C ARG A 59 3.90 12.12 -7.90
N GLN A 60 5.16 11.83 -7.61
CA GLN A 60 5.97 10.85 -8.32
C GLN A 60 6.07 9.58 -7.48
N TRP A 61 5.60 8.47 -8.03
CA TRP A 61 5.53 7.18 -7.33
C TRP A 61 6.41 6.14 -8.03
N ARG A 62 7.24 5.44 -7.25
CA ARG A 62 8.09 4.34 -7.69
C ARG A 62 7.56 3.03 -7.10
N LYS A 63 7.30 2.02 -7.94
CA LYS A 63 6.91 0.68 -7.45
C LYS A 63 8.09 0.07 -6.70
N LEU A 64 7.85 -0.38 -5.47
CA LEU A 64 8.82 -1.09 -4.63
C LEU A 64 8.68 -2.59 -4.82
N GLN A 65 7.47 -3.11 -4.56
CA GLN A 65 7.22 -4.55 -4.59
C GLN A 65 5.76 -4.87 -4.92
N GLU A 66 5.52 -6.14 -5.20
CA GLU A 66 4.22 -6.74 -5.40
C GLU A 66 3.93 -7.75 -4.28
N LEU A 67 2.75 -7.65 -3.69
CA LEU A 67 2.33 -8.45 -2.55
C LEU A 67 1.10 -9.28 -2.94
N HIS A 68 1.23 -10.59 -2.74
CA HIS A 68 0.16 -11.56 -2.93
C HIS A 68 -0.22 -12.12 -1.57
N LEU A 69 -1.44 -11.81 -1.11
CA LEU A 69 -1.97 -12.40 0.11
C LEU A 69 -2.61 -13.73 -0.25
N GLN A 70 -2.21 -14.81 0.43
CA GLN A 70 -2.89 -16.09 0.31
C GLN A 70 -4.22 -16.04 1.06
N GLY A 71 -5.28 -16.52 0.42
CA GLY A 71 -6.65 -16.38 0.92
C GLY A 71 -7.45 -15.43 0.05
N SER A 72 -8.65 -15.87 -0.34
CA SER A 72 -9.47 -15.31 -1.41
C SER A 72 -9.63 -13.78 -1.38
N GLY A 73 -9.21 -13.14 -2.47
CA GLY A 73 -9.93 -12.02 -3.10
C GLY A 73 -10.03 -10.70 -2.34
N GLY A 74 -9.24 -10.48 -1.30
CA GLY A 74 -9.28 -9.23 -0.56
C GLY A 74 -8.84 -8.03 -1.41
N GLU A 75 -9.73 -7.07 -1.62
CA GLU A 75 -9.44 -5.71 -2.11
C GLU A 75 -9.28 -4.75 -0.92
N CYS A 76 -9.19 -3.43 -1.16
CA CYS A 76 -9.07 -2.42 -0.10
C CYS A 76 -7.89 -2.66 0.86
N PRO A 77 -6.63 -2.41 0.43
CA PRO A 77 -5.48 -2.58 1.30
C PRO A 77 -5.51 -1.62 2.48
N ASP A 78 -5.06 -2.11 3.63
CA ASP A 78 -4.59 -1.27 4.71
C ASP A 78 -3.14 -1.64 5.07
N ILE A 79 -2.35 -0.64 5.44
CA ILE A 79 -0.97 -0.80 5.89
C ILE A 79 -0.71 0.13 7.06
N PHE A 80 -0.17 -0.42 8.14
CA PHE A 80 0.17 0.31 9.35
C PHE A 80 1.21 -0.44 10.18
N GLU A 81 1.89 0.27 11.08
CA GLU A 81 2.82 -0.31 12.04
C GLU A 81 2.11 -0.57 13.38
N LEU A 82 2.39 -1.72 13.99
CA LEU A 82 1.99 -2.03 15.36
C LEU A 82 3.21 -2.30 16.24
N PRO A 83 3.23 -1.76 17.48
CA PRO A 83 4.22 -2.15 18.48
C PRO A 83 4.15 -3.65 18.80
N VAL A 84 5.31 -4.26 19.05
CA VAL A 84 5.41 -5.66 19.48
C VAL A 84 5.37 -5.73 21.01
N GLU A 85 4.32 -6.30 21.56
CA GLU A 85 4.20 -6.54 22.99
C GLU A 85 5.32 -7.47 23.50
N GLY A 86 5.96 -7.11 24.61
CA GLY A 86 7.12 -7.84 25.16
C GLY A 86 8.40 -7.72 24.32
N GLY A 87 8.40 -6.91 23.25
CA GLY A 87 9.56 -6.65 22.41
C GLY A 87 10.56 -5.66 23.03
N ALA A 88 11.71 -5.51 22.38
CA ALA A 88 12.64 -4.43 22.69
C ALA A 88 11.96 -3.07 22.54
N ALA A 89 12.45 -2.05 23.26
CA ALA A 89 11.92 -0.69 23.14
C ALA A 89 11.95 -0.21 21.69
N GLY A 90 10.79 0.18 21.15
CA GLY A 90 10.63 0.61 19.76
C GLY A 90 10.45 -0.52 18.74
N ALA A 91 10.38 -1.78 19.17
CA ALA A 91 10.07 -2.89 18.28
C ALA A 91 8.65 -2.73 17.71
N ALA A 92 8.56 -2.64 16.39
CA ALA A 92 7.30 -2.59 15.65
C ALA A 92 7.34 -3.56 14.47
N ARG A 93 6.16 -3.95 14.00
CA ARG A 93 5.97 -4.74 12.78
C ARG A 93 4.96 -4.06 11.89
N PHE A 94 5.17 -4.18 10.58
CA PHE A 94 4.19 -3.79 9.60
C PHE A 94 3.10 -4.84 9.49
N VAL A 95 1.86 -4.40 9.54
CA VAL A 95 0.70 -5.21 9.19
C VAL A 95 0.19 -4.73 7.85
N PHE A 96 0.08 -5.65 6.91
CA PHE A 96 -0.60 -5.44 5.65
C PHE A 96 -1.89 -6.26 5.68
N LEU A 97 -3.03 -5.60 5.48
CA LEU A 97 -4.36 -6.15 5.64
C LEU A 97 -5.16 -5.96 4.35
N ALA A 98 -6.01 -6.93 4.02
CA ALA A 98 -7.06 -6.77 3.03
C ALA A 98 -8.45 -6.76 3.67
N ALA A 99 -9.46 -6.24 2.97
CA ALA A 99 -10.83 -6.17 3.49
C ALA A 99 -11.45 -7.53 3.86
N SER A 100 -10.93 -8.64 3.32
CA SER A 100 -11.34 -10.00 3.72
C SER A 100 -10.93 -10.35 5.16
N GLY A 101 -10.07 -9.54 5.79
CA GLY A 101 -9.44 -9.84 7.07
C GLY A 101 -8.14 -10.65 6.94
N ALA A 102 -7.77 -11.07 5.73
CA ALA A 102 -6.47 -11.68 5.48
C ALA A 102 -5.37 -10.63 5.69
N TYR A 103 -4.31 -11.02 6.39
CA TYR A 103 -3.18 -10.14 6.67
C TYR A 103 -1.85 -10.88 6.62
N VAL A 104 -0.79 -10.12 6.38
CA VAL A 104 0.59 -10.55 6.61
C VAL A 104 1.28 -9.58 7.56
N VAL A 105 2.16 -10.12 8.39
CA VAL A 105 2.99 -9.35 9.31
C VAL A 105 4.42 -9.40 8.83
N GLY A 106 5.07 -8.25 8.74
CA GLY A 106 6.40 -8.12 8.17
C GLY A 106 7.24 -7.04 8.82
N GLN A 107 8.37 -6.78 8.19
CA GLN A 107 9.23 -5.65 8.43
C GLN A 107 9.38 -4.89 7.12
N PHE A 108 9.60 -3.59 7.20
CA PHE A 108 9.89 -2.75 6.06
C PHE A 108 11.03 -1.83 6.44
N ASP A 109 12.09 -1.80 5.63
CA ASP A 109 13.31 -1.04 5.90
C ASP A 109 13.40 0.25 5.08
N GLY A 110 12.45 0.48 4.16
CA GLY A 110 12.46 1.63 3.26
C GLY A 110 12.61 1.30 1.79
N SER A 111 12.82 0.03 1.41
CA SER A 111 12.94 -0.41 0.01
C SER A 111 12.20 -1.70 -0.32
#